data_AF-A0A535UPL1-F1
#
_entry.id   AF-A0A535UPL1-F1
#
_cell.length_a   1.000
_cell.length_b   1.000
_cell.length_c   1.000
_cell.angle_alpha   90.00
_cell.angle_beta   90.00
_cell.angle_gamma   90.00
#
_symmetry.space_group_name_H-M   'P 1'
#
loop_
_entity.id
_entity.type
_entity.pdbx_description
1 polymer ?
#
loop_
_entity_poly.entity_id
_entity_poly.type
_entity_poly.pdbx_seq_one_letter_code
_entity_poly.pdbx_strand_id
1 'polypeptide(L)'
;MVQADIFSMHWLLLVPPGIPDIITLLIGGAAAFLFAYLLTFAMRALCYKLGWLDQPAARRVHTKAVPRLGGVAMFVAFALASILFYKPGSSNEVIIYWLLMAASLFLVI
;
A
#
# COMPACT_ATOMS: atom_id res chain seq x y z
N MET A 1 -4.31 13.16 31.39
CA MET A 1 -3.47 11.96 31.52
C MET A 1 -4.10 10.80 30.75
N VAL A 2 -4.02 10.84 29.42
CA VAL A 2 -3.95 9.62 28.60
C VAL A 2 -2.91 9.97 27.55
N GLN A 3 -1.68 9.66 27.90
CA GLN A 3 -0.53 9.70 27.02
C GLN A 3 -0.80 8.66 25.92
N ALA A 4 -1.37 9.09 24.80
CA ALA A 4 -1.52 8.25 23.62
C ALA A 4 -0.17 8.17 22.90
N ASP A 5 0.82 7.58 23.59
CA ASP A 5 2.09 7.10 23.02
C ASP A 5 1.82 5.83 22.20
N ILE A 6 0.82 5.82 21.32
CA ILE A 6 0.43 4.58 20.63
C ILE A 6 1.24 4.39 19.35
N PHE A 7 1.53 5.42 18.55
CA PHE A 7 2.24 5.20 17.30
C PHE A 7 2.96 6.48 16.85
N SER A 8 4.02 6.88 17.54
CA SER A 8 5.01 7.80 16.96
C SER A 8 5.79 7.03 15.89
N MET A 9 5.15 6.74 14.76
CA MET A 9 5.84 6.24 13.57
C MET A 9 6.56 7.39 12.89
N HIS A 10 7.61 7.87 13.56
CA HIS A 10 8.62 8.71 12.96
C HIS A 10 9.55 7.83 12.12
N TRP A 11 9.01 7.12 11.10
CA TRP A 11 9.85 6.41 10.12
C TRP A 11 10.36 7.38 9.05
N LEU A 12 10.93 8.49 9.53
CA LEU A 12 11.59 9.53 8.76
C LEU A 12 13.02 9.06 8.41
N LEU A 13 13.13 7.90 7.76
CA LEU A 13 14.42 7.32 7.40
C LEU A 13 14.87 7.62 5.97
N LEU A 14 14.01 8.21 5.13
CA LEU A 14 14.34 8.40 3.71
C LEU A 14 14.47 9.84 3.22
N VAL A 15 13.93 10.83 3.94
CA VAL A 15 13.95 12.24 3.49
C VAL A 15 14.48 13.14 4.60
N PRO A 16 15.75 13.60 4.53
CA PRO A 16 16.30 14.51 5.51
C PRO A 16 15.50 15.82 5.62
N PRO A 17 15.32 16.38 6.82
CA PRO A 17 14.70 17.69 7.00
C PRO A 17 15.58 18.77 6.34
N GLY A 18 15.07 19.41 5.29
CA GLY A 18 15.81 20.41 4.48
C GLY A 18 15.56 20.31 2.98
N ILE A 19 14.90 19.24 2.52
CA ILE A 19 14.50 19.05 1.13
C ILE A 19 13.19 19.80 0.84
N PRO A 20 13.06 20.52 -0.29
CA PRO A 20 11.81 21.19 -0.65
C PRO A 20 10.67 20.19 -0.88
N ASP A 21 9.44 20.59 -0.53
CA ASP A 21 8.25 19.72 -0.54
C ASP A 21 8.00 19.03 -1.88
N ILE A 22 8.31 19.72 -2.99
CA ILE A 22 8.19 19.16 -4.35
C ILE A 22 9.09 17.94 -4.54
N ILE A 23 10.34 18.00 -4.06
CA ILE A 23 11.28 16.89 -4.20
C ILE A 23 10.83 15.72 -3.32
N THR A 24 10.34 16.00 -2.11
CA THR A 24 9.74 14.98 -1.23
C THR A 24 8.56 14.28 -1.90
N LEU A 25 7.68 15.03 -2.58
CA LEU A 25 6.55 14.48 -3.33
C LEU A 25 7.02 13.58 -4.49
N LEU A 26 8.05 14.01 -5.23
CA LEU A 26 8.62 13.22 -6.32
C LEU A 26 9.27 11.92 -5.83
N ILE A 27 9.99 11.96 -4.72
CA ILE A 27 10.58 10.78 -4.08
C ILE A 27 9.47 9.83 -3.61
N GLY A 28 8.43 10.36 -2.97
CA GLY A 28 7.26 9.59 -2.54
C GLY A 28 6.55 8.92 -3.71
N GLY A 29 6.31 9.66 -4.80
CA GLY A 29 5.69 9.12 -6.02
C GLY A 29 6.53 8.02 -6.69
N ALA A 30 7.85 8.24 -6.80
CA ALA A 30 8.76 7.24 -7.35
C ALA A 30 8.81 5.97 -6.48
N ALA A 31 8.85 6.13 -5.15
CA ALA A 31 8.81 5.01 -4.21
C ALA A 31 7.48 4.24 -4.29
N ALA A 32 6.34 4.94 -4.35
CA ALA A 32 5.03 4.31 -4.53
C ALA A 32 4.95 3.50 -5.83
N PHE A 33 5.50 4.03 -6.92
CA PHE A 33 5.60 3.32 -8.20
C PHE A 33 6.45 2.06 -8.08
N LEU A 34 7.63 2.16 -7.46
CA LEU A 34 8.51 1.01 -7.25
C LEU A 34 7.86 -0.06 -6.37
N PHE A 35 7.20 0.33 -5.28
CA PHE A 35 6.47 -0.60 -4.42
C PHE A 35 5.34 -1.28 -5.18
N ALA A 36 4.52 -0.54 -5.93
CA ALA A 36 3.43 -1.11 -6.73
C ALA A 36 3.95 -2.10 -7.78
N TYR A 37 5.04 -1.76 -8.47
CA TYR A 37 5.67 -2.63 -9.45
C TYR A 37 6.15 -3.92 -8.79
N LEU A 38 6.99 -3.83 -7.76
CA LEU A 38 7.57 -4.99 -7.07
C LEU A 38 6.49 -5.88 -6.42
N LEU A 39 5.52 -5.29 -5.73
CA LEU A 39 4.44 -6.06 -5.11
C LEU A 39 3.54 -6.73 -6.12
N THR A 40 3.32 -6.14 -7.30
CA THR A 40 2.53 -6.78 -8.36
C THR A 40 3.21 -8.07 -8.84
N PHE A 41 4.54 -8.06 -9.03
CA PHE A 41 5.28 -9.28 -9.35
C PHE A 41 5.31 -10.28 -8.19
N ALA A 42 5.52 -9.81 -6.96
CA ALA A 42 5.52 -10.66 -5.77
C ALA A 42 4.16 -11.35 -5.59
N MET A 43 3.05 -10.61 -5.73
CA MET A 43 1.70 -11.15 -5.60
C MET A 43 1.37 -12.12 -6.74
N ARG A 44 1.84 -11.83 -7.96
CA ARG A 44 1.73 -12.78 -9.07
C ARG A 44 2.42 -14.10 -8.74
N ALA A 45 3.65 -14.06 -8.21
CA ALA A 45 4.37 -15.27 -7.78
C ALA A 45 3.63 -16.00 -6.64
N LEU A 46 3.06 -15.25 -5.70
CA LEU A 46 2.28 -15.81 -4.59
C LEU A 46 1.00 -16.51 -5.08
N CYS A 47 0.27 -15.92 -6.03
CA CYS A 47 -0.90 -16.54 -6.65
C CYS A 47 -0.56 -17.87 -7.32
N TYR A 48 0.58 -17.96 -8.02
CA TYR A 48 1.02 -19.22 -8.61
C TYR A 48 1.41 -20.25 -7.56
N LYS A 49 2.09 -19.84 -6.48
CA LYS A 49 2.48 -20.73 -5.38
C LYS A 49 1.29 -21.26 -4.57
N LEU A 50 0.31 -20.40 -4.29
CA LEU A 50 -0.90 -20.75 -3.53
C LEU A 50 -2.00 -21.38 -4.40
N GLY A 51 -1.83 -21.40 -5.73
CA GLY A 51 -2.81 -21.93 -6.66
C GLY A 51 -4.09 -21.09 -6.79
N TRP A 52 -4.08 -19.83 -6.32
CA TRP A 52 -5.21 -18.90 -6.43
C TRP A 52 -5.30 -18.31 -7.84
N LEU A 53 -5.53 -19.18 -8.80
CA LEU A 53 -5.64 -18.87 -10.22
C LEU A 53 -7.10 -19.05 -10.67
N ASP A 54 -7.64 -18.09 -11.42
CA ASP A 54 -8.95 -18.23 -12.05
C ASP A 54 -8.81 -19.24 -13.18
N GLN A 55 -9.45 -20.39 -13.03
CA GLN A 55 -9.46 -21.40 -14.09
C GLN A 55 -10.34 -20.93 -15.25
N PRO A 56 -9.92 -21.18 -16.50
CA PRO A 56 -10.72 -20.80 -17.66
C PRO A 56 -12.03 -21.60 -17.69
N ALA A 57 -13.16 -20.89 -17.76
CA ALA A 57 -14.49 -21.50 -17.90
C ALA A 57 -14.95 -21.44 -19.38
N ALA A 58 -15.90 -22.30 -19.76
CA ALA A 58 -16.39 -22.45 -21.15
C ALA A 58 -16.96 -21.15 -21.79
N ARG A 59 -17.20 -20.10 -20.99
CA ARG A 59 -17.64 -18.76 -21.44
C ARG A 59 -16.52 -17.70 -21.48
N ARG A 60 -15.28 -18.04 -21.12
CA ARG A 60 -14.17 -17.07 -21.04
C ARG A 60 -13.20 -17.25 -22.21
N VAL A 61 -12.78 -16.12 -22.79
CA VAL A 61 -11.85 -16.05 -23.93
C VAL A 61 -10.42 -16.44 -23.53
N HIS A 62 -10.08 -16.32 -22.24
CA HIS A 62 -8.77 -16.70 -21.73
C HIS A 62 -8.64 -18.22 -21.66
N THR A 63 -7.61 -18.76 -22.32
CA THR A 63 -7.26 -20.19 -22.32
C THR A 63 -6.25 -20.56 -21.23
N LYS A 64 -5.71 -19.57 -20.51
CA LYS A 64 -4.71 -19.74 -19.44
C LYS A 64 -5.25 -19.21 -18.12
N ALA A 65 -4.90 -19.87 -17.02
CA ALA A 65 -5.32 -19.46 -15.69
C ALA A 65 -4.65 -18.12 -15.30
N VAL A 66 -5.44 -17.17 -14.80
CA VAL A 66 -5.00 -15.80 -14.49
C VAL A 66 -5.07 -15.51 -12.98
N PRO A 67 -4.08 -14.82 -12.40
CA PRO A 67 -4.09 -14.45 -10.98
C PRO A 67 -5.15 -13.36 -10.72
N ARG A 68 -6.02 -13.55 -9.71
CA ARG A 68 -7.12 -12.61 -9.42
C ARG A 68 -6.79 -11.52 -8.38
N LEU A 69 -5.67 -11.65 -7.67
CA LEU A 69 -5.32 -10.79 -6.53
C LEU A 69 -4.60 -9.48 -6.89
N GLY A 70 -4.86 -8.93 -8.08
CA GLY A 70 -4.21 -7.68 -8.52
C GLY A 70 -4.56 -6.49 -7.62
N GLY A 71 -5.84 -6.37 -7.24
CA GLY A 71 -6.32 -5.28 -6.37
C GLY A 71 -5.67 -5.29 -4.98
N VAL A 72 -5.48 -6.48 -4.40
CA VAL A 72 -4.80 -6.65 -3.11
C VAL A 72 -3.34 -6.19 -3.20
N ALA A 73 -2.63 -6.54 -4.29
CA ALA A 73 -1.25 -6.10 -4.50
C ALA A 73 -1.13 -4.57 -4.54
N MET A 74 -2.06 -3.92 -5.24
CA MET A 74 -2.10 -2.46 -5.35
C MET A 74 -2.42 -1.80 -4.01
N PHE A 75 -3.38 -2.34 -3.26
CA PHE A 75 -3.74 -1.81 -1.94
C PHE A 75 -2.57 -1.89 -0.96
N VAL A 76 -1.87 -3.03 -0.88
CA VAL A 76 -0.72 -3.18 0.02
C VAL A 76 0.41 -2.22 -0.36
N ALA A 77 0.67 -2.03 -1.65
CA ALA A 77 1.66 -1.05 -2.11
C ALA A 77 1.30 0.39 -1.72
N PHE A 78 0.02 0.76 -1.90
CA PHE A 78 -0.49 2.07 -1.47
C PHE A 78 -0.40 2.24 0.05
N ALA A 79 -0.84 1.27 0.83
CA ALA A 79 -0.80 1.31 2.29
C ALA A 79 0.65 1.48 2.80
N LEU A 80 1.59 0.72 2.25
CA LEU A 80 3.01 0.84 2.60
C LEU A 80 3.58 2.21 2.25
N ALA A 81 3.33 2.71 1.03
CA ALA A 81 3.79 4.04 0.63
C ALA A 81 3.17 5.13 1.50
N SER A 82 1.87 5.02 1.79
CA SER A 82 1.15 5.96 2.63
C SER A 82 1.74 6.01 4.05
N ILE A 83 1.93 4.87 4.70
CA ILE A 83 2.50 4.81 6.06
C ILE A 83 3.93 5.37 6.09
N LEU A 84 4.72 5.14 5.03
CA LEU A 84 6.12 5.57 4.97
C LEU A 84 6.28 7.08 4.74
N PHE A 85 5.37 7.71 3.98
CA PHE A 85 5.46 9.13 3.60
C PHE A 85 4.45 10.03 4.33
N TYR A 86 3.59 9.47 5.19
CA TYR A 86 2.62 10.26 5.95
C TYR A 86 3.30 11.14 6.99
N LYS A 87 3.01 12.45 6.94
CA LYS A 87 3.50 13.45 7.89
C LYS A 87 2.31 14.12 8.58
N PRO A 88 1.96 13.73 9.81
CA PRO A 88 0.86 14.36 10.54
C PRO A 88 1.24 15.78 10.99
N GLY A 89 0.33 16.73 10.79
CA GLY A 89 0.43 18.08 11.34
C GLY A 89 -0.18 18.22 12.74
N SER A 90 -1.12 17.34 13.11
CA SER A 90 -1.83 17.36 14.39
C SER A 90 -2.19 15.95 14.87
N SER A 91 -2.35 15.76 16.18
CA SER A 91 -2.77 14.47 16.78
C SER A 91 -4.13 13.99 16.25
N ASN A 92 -5.04 14.91 15.90
CA ASN A 92 -6.35 14.55 15.34
C ASN A 92 -6.23 13.91 13.94
N GLU A 93 -5.26 14.35 13.15
CA GLU A 93 -5.03 13.82 11.80
C GLU A 93 -4.56 12.37 11.85
N VAL A 94 -3.76 12.00 12.87
CA VAL A 94 -3.30 10.63 13.07
C VAL A 94 -4.48 9.69 13.31
N ILE A 95 -5.45 10.10 14.13
CA ILE A 95 -6.64 9.30 14.41
C ILE A 95 -7.47 9.12 13.14
N ILE A 96 -7.70 10.21 12.39
CA ILE A 96 -8.44 10.16 11.13
C ILE A 96 -7.73 9.25 10.11
N TYR A 97 -6.41 9.36 10.00
CA TYR A 97 -5.60 8.53 9.13
C TYR A 97 -5.76 7.03 9.41
N TRP A 98 -5.64 6.63 10.68
CA TRP A 98 -5.83 5.24 11.08
C TRP A 98 -7.25 4.72 10.82
N LEU A 99 -8.28 5.56 11.07
CA LEU A 99 -9.66 5.21 10.77
C LEU A 99 -9.88 5.00 9.28
N LEU A 100 -9.32 5.87 8.43
CA LEU A 100 -9.40 5.73 6.97
C LEU A 100 -8.67 4.48 6.49
N MET A 101 -7.48 4.19 7.03
CA MET A 101 -6.74 2.97 6.71
C MET A 101 -7.54 1.71 7.09
N ALA A 102 -8.14 1.67 8.28
CA ALA A 102 -8.99 0.57 8.70
C ALA A 102 -10.22 0.41 7.80
N ALA A 103 -10.93 1.50 7.48
CA ALA A 103 -12.09 1.47 6.60
C ALA A 103 -11.73 0.98 5.18
N SER A 104 -10.58 1.40 4.65
CA SER A 104 -10.11 0.96 3.34
C SER A 104 -9.74 -0.52 3.30
N LEU A 105 -9.18 -1.07 4.40
CA LEU A 105 -8.89 -2.49 4.51
C LEU A 105 -10.17 -3.33 4.49
N PHE A 106 -11.23 -2.88 5.17
CA PHE A 106 -12.55 -3.54 5.14
C PHE A 106 -13.19 -3.57 3.75
N LEU A 107 -12.88 -2.61 2.88
CA LEU A 107 -13.40 -2.60 1.51
C LEU A 107 -12.68 -3.64 0.64
N VAL A 108 -11.40 -3.88 0.89
CA VAL A 108 -10.54 -4.72 0.05
C VAL A 108 -10.64 -6.22 0.38
N ILE A 109 -11.01 -6.57 1.62
CA ILE A 109 -11.22 -7.94 2.09
C ILE A 109 -12.68 -8.36 1.87
#